data_AF-A0A6I7PMF3-F1
#
_entry.id   AF-A0A6I7PMF3-F1
#
_cell.length_a   1.000
_cell.length_b   1.000
_cell.length_c   1.000
_cell.angle_alpha   90.00
_cell.angle_beta   90.00
_cell.angle_gamma   90.00
#
_symmetry.space_group_name_H-M   'P 1'
#
loop_
_entity.id
_entity.type
_entity.pdbx_description
1 polymer ?
#
loop_
_entity_poly.entity_id
_entity_poly.type
_entity_poly.pdbx_seq_one_letter_code
_entity_poly.pdbx_strand_id
1 'polypeptide(L)'
;MSCTAVFRVRLFAAVLLGLLCRAVTADSPGVVWSVVPGGELSGTPAYSRDGRVIFAAEDRWLYSFDAGGVLQWRFDLRRIPLTGPAIGRDGVVYIGIRPNGVVAVTPGGRARWAVTGSGAPLAVVPVPGGAVYTVFREGEITARTPRGGFLWSHQLPHRLTADPVLSGTGNLVTAAENGTLAAFDSRGQRVWTHDHGLPIESLAATVTGGVLAGDSNGALLAIDRSGALRWRAAVLRAAIISVHVDGAGDVLVVARDGAVARVGSDGTVQWTARPPGGGVTAAALAGDGTAYLVTADGRLLALDSRGRVLTQQTGVRGNPYGYAALTPAGRLMIGGRDWVVDLVELEPAPAPARQYDGVLGEWANRRGDVRADGVARGYRSVTDYRDTLDFIYLDRLVRSEFAADRERALRDIEQRVTSGRMGGAYAYLPELLLALVQAPRAVGGEVSPGALEQERQRAVQTLAQIVDGGFAARLARILVAERSNTMRVALIEALGDIAADPDREASAAIERVVRHPDAGDREARAAAGALYSIAQFNGGRPRERAVETLRWMSAEARFSRDVRDAAAQYLRRVAR
;
A
#
# COMPACT_ATOMS: atom_id res chain seq x y z
N MET A 1 -11.12 14.11 -52.87
CA MET A 1 -9.65 13.99 -52.81
C MET A 1 -9.15 15.36 -52.38
N SER A 2 -8.51 15.65 -51.24
CA SER A 2 -7.63 14.86 -50.38
C SER A 2 -7.51 15.62 -49.05
N CYS A 3 -7.84 15.02 -47.90
CA CYS A 3 -7.42 15.51 -46.58
C CYS A 3 -7.72 14.47 -45.49
N THR A 4 -7.15 13.28 -45.62
CA THR A 4 -7.34 12.20 -44.62
C THR A 4 -6.09 11.36 -44.39
N ALA A 5 -4.91 11.83 -44.83
CA ALA A 5 -3.68 11.04 -44.82
C ALA A 5 -2.54 11.57 -43.92
N VAL A 6 -2.68 12.73 -43.27
CA VAL A 6 -1.57 13.33 -42.49
C VAL A 6 -1.57 12.91 -41.01
N PHE A 7 -2.69 12.44 -40.45
CA PHE A 7 -2.79 12.10 -39.03
C PHE A 7 -2.35 10.68 -38.64
N ARG A 8 -2.29 9.72 -39.58
CA ARG A 8 -1.91 8.33 -39.28
C ARG A 8 -0.40 8.06 -39.27
N VAL A 9 0.43 9.00 -39.71
CA VAL A 9 1.89 8.75 -39.91
C VAL A 9 2.74 9.15 -38.69
N ARG A 10 2.26 10.02 -37.79
CA ARG A 10 3.05 10.43 -36.61
C ARG A 10 3.01 9.45 -35.43
N LEU A 11 1.95 8.65 -35.29
CA LEU A 11 1.86 7.64 -34.21
C LEU A 11 2.68 6.38 -34.53
N PHE A 12 2.80 6.01 -35.81
CA PHE A 12 3.56 4.83 -36.25
C PHE A 12 5.08 5.00 -36.09
N ALA A 13 5.58 6.24 -36.10
CA ALA A 13 7.00 6.52 -35.89
C ALA A 13 7.46 6.32 -34.42
N ALA A 14 6.56 6.43 -33.44
CA ALA A 14 6.85 6.14 -32.03
C ALA A 14 7.00 4.63 -31.75
N VAL A 15 6.41 3.79 -32.60
CA VAL A 15 6.49 2.32 -32.49
C VAL A 15 7.81 1.78 -33.06
N LEU A 16 8.47 2.50 -33.97
CA LEU A 16 9.70 2.07 -34.65
C LEU A 16 11.01 2.64 -34.06
N LEU A 17 10.93 3.65 -33.19
CA LEU A 17 12.08 4.16 -32.45
C LEU A 17 11.84 3.91 -30.96
N GLY A 18 12.45 2.85 -30.43
CA GLY A 18 12.36 2.41 -29.03
C GLY A 18 12.94 3.38 -27.99
N LEU A 19 12.63 4.66 -28.04
CA LEU A 19 13.10 5.69 -27.13
C LEU A 19 11.97 6.65 -26.74
N LEU A 20 11.59 6.52 -25.46
CA LEU A 20 10.88 7.46 -24.57
C LEU A 20 9.35 7.37 -24.57
N CYS A 21 8.81 6.70 -23.54
CA CYS A 21 7.49 7.01 -22.98
C CYS A 21 7.51 8.48 -22.52
N ARG A 22 7.13 9.40 -23.40
CA ARG A 22 6.90 10.81 -23.07
C ARG A 22 5.40 11.03 -22.90
N ALA A 23 5.02 11.69 -21.83
CA ALA A 23 3.68 12.25 -21.72
C ALA A 23 3.45 13.22 -22.88
N VAL A 24 2.33 13.05 -23.57
CA VAL A 24 1.84 13.99 -24.57
C VAL A 24 0.59 14.63 -23.98
N THR A 25 0.52 15.96 -24.02
CA THR A 25 -0.74 16.69 -23.77
C THR A 25 -1.68 16.34 -24.91
N ALA A 26 -2.79 15.64 -24.63
CA ALA A 26 -3.73 15.24 -25.67
C ALA A 26 -4.61 16.43 -26.08
N ASP A 27 -4.97 16.50 -27.37
CA ASP A 27 -5.93 17.48 -27.94
C ASP A 27 -7.40 17.23 -27.49
N SER A 28 -7.63 16.32 -26.53
CA SER A 28 -8.96 15.98 -26.02
C SER A 28 -9.26 16.80 -24.75
N PRO A 29 -10.47 17.37 -24.61
CA PRO A 29 -10.85 18.12 -23.41
C PRO A 29 -10.67 17.27 -22.14
N GLY A 30 -10.04 17.83 -21.11
CA GLY A 30 -9.86 17.21 -19.80
C GLY A 30 -8.70 16.21 -19.68
N VAL A 31 -8.01 15.81 -20.75
CA VAL A 31 -6.84 14.93 -20.61
C VAL A 31 -5.63 15.73 -20.13
N VAL A 32 -5.14 15.42 -18.92
CA VAL A 32 -3.93 16.06 -18.36
C VAL A 32 -2.70 15.56 -19.09
N TRP A 33 -2.56 14.24 -19.22
CA TRP A 33 -1.52 13.61 -20.01
C TRP A 33 -1.92 12.20 -20.43
N SER A 34 -1.33 11.76 -21.54
CA SER A 34 -1.41 10.39 -22.04
C SER A 34 -0.02 9.77 -22.14
N VAL A 35 0.09 8.48 -21.87
CA VAL A 35 1.30 7.69 -22.14
C VAL A 35 0.93 6.38 -22.83
N VAL A 36 1.80 5.91 -23.72
CA VAL A 36 1.66 4.62 -24.41
C VAL A 36 2.73 3.66 -23.88
N PRO A 37 2.43 2.83 -22.86
CA PRO A 37 3.25 1.65 -22.57
C PRO A 37 3.33 0.70 -23.78
N GLY A 38 4.32 -0.18 -23.80
CA GLY A 38 4.48 -1.20 -24.84
C GLY A 38 3.50 -2.38 -24.72
N GLY A 39 2.37 -2.21 -24.04
CA GLY A 39 1.38 -3.27 -23.78
C GLY A 39 0.22 -2.81 -22.87
N GLU A 40 -0.75 -3.70 -22.66
CA GLU A 40 -1.93 -3.44 -21.81
C GLU A 40 -1.56 -3.28 -20.34
N LEU A 41 -2.38 -2.55 -19.57
CA LEU A 41 -2.20 -2.50 -18.12
C LEU A 41 -2.53 -3.85 -17.49
N SER A 42 -1.70 -4.25 -16.54
CA SER A 42 -1.97 -5.39 -15.68
C SER A 42 -2.59 -4.92 -14.37
N GLY A 43 -3.92 -4.78 -14.34
CA GLY A 43 -4.69 -4.37 -13.16
C GLY A 43 -4.82 -2.86 -12.96
N THR A 44 -5.55 -2.48 -11.90
CA THR A 44 -5.81 -1.09 -11.55
C THR A 44 -4.52 -0.35 -11.16
N PRO A 45 -4.26 0.84 -11.72
CA PRO A 45 -3.16 1.70 -11.29
C PRO A 45 -3.23 2.12 -9.82
N ALA A 46 -2.08 2.51 -9.26
CA ALA A 46 -1.96 2.97 -7.89
C ALA A 46 -1.46 4.42 -7.83
N TYR A 47 -1.84 5.12 -6.77
CA TYR A 47 -1.40 6.48 -6.47
C TYR A 47 -0.63 6.48 -5.15
N SER A 48 0.56 7.06 -5.12
CA SER A 48 1.39 7.13 -3.91
C SER A 48 1.11 8.41 -3.12
N ARG A 49 1.39 8.37 -1.81
CA ARG A 49 1.24 9.52 -0.87
C ARG A 49 2.03 10.76 -1.28
N ASP A 50 3.14 10.58 -2.00
CA ASP A 50 3.96 11.68 -2.53
C ASP A 50 3.51 12.16 -3.92
N GLY A 51 2.35 11.70 -4.38
CA GLY A 51 1.67 12.23 -5.55
C GLY A 51 2.06 11.58 -6.88
N ARG A 52 2.70 10.42 -6.84
CA ARG A 52 3.08 9.68 -8.04
C ARG A 52 1.98 8.72 -8.46
N VAL A 53 1.85 8.55 -9.77
CA VAL A 53 1.03 7.56 -10.43
C VAL A 53 1.92 6.37 -10.78
N ILE A 54 1.48 5.17 -10.40
CA ILE A 54 2.23 3.93 -10.59
C ILE A 54 1.34 2.90 -11.29
N PHE A 55 1.84 2.30 -12.36
CA PHE A 55 1.14 1.24 -13.10
C PHE A 55 2.12 0.27 -13.74
N ALA A 56 1.64 -0.92 -14.06
CA ALA A 56 2.43 -1.95 -14.72
C ALA A 56 1.76 -2.36 -16.03
N ALA A 57 2.58 -2.68 -17.03
CA ALA A 57 2.11 -3.07 -18.35
C ALA A 57 2.68 -4.42 -18.81
N GLU A 58 2.04 -5.03 -19.80
CA GLU A 58 2.44 -6.34 -20.34
C GLU A 58 3.83 -6.35 -21.02
N ASP A 59 4.40 -5.17 -21.28
CA ASP A 59 5.79 -4.98 -21.70
C ASP A 59 6.84 -5.31 -20.62
N ARG A 60 6.37 -5.77 -19.45
CA ARG A 60 7.14 -6.19 -18.27
C ARG A 60 7.70 -5.03 -17.44
N TRP A 61 7.26 -3.80 -17.70
CA TRP A 61 7.72 -2.64 -16.93
C TRP A 61 6.70 -2.21 -15.87
N LEU A 62 7.25 -1.78 -14.74
CA LEU A 62 6.56 -0.99 -13.74
C LEU A 62 6.99 0.47 -13.91
N TYR A 63 6.03 1.37 -14.04
CA TYR A 63 6.25 2.78 -14.29
C TYR A 63 5.86 3.63 -13.08
N SER A 64 6.59 4.72 -12.86
CA SER A 64 6.17 5.79 -11.95
C SER A 64 6.27 7.14 -12.64
N PHE A 65 5.16 7.87 -12.62
CA PHE A 65 5.02 9.23 -13.15
C PHE A 65 4.64 10.17 -12.01
N ASP A 66 5.03 11.44 -12.09
CA ASP A 66 4.45 12.46 -11.22
C ASP A 66 3.04 12.88 -11.69
N ALA A 67 2.38 13.73 -10.90
CA ALA A 67 1.06 14.25 -11.24
C ALA A 67 1.03 15.08 -12.54
N GLY A 68 2.18 15.54 -13.03
CA GLY A 68 2.34 16.27 -14.29
C GLY A 68 2.66 15.38 -15.50
N GLY A 69 2.80 14.06 -15.30
CA GLY A 69 3.10 13.12 -16.39
C GLY A 69 4.60 12.99 -16.68
N VAL A 70 5.48 13.46 -15.81
CA VAL A 70 6.93 13.26 -15.98
C VAL A 70 7.32 11.91 -15.40
N LEU A 71 7.94 11.06 -16.23
CA LEU A 71 8.49 9.77 -15.82
C LEU A 71 9.57 9.99 -14.74
N GLN A 72 9.31 9.46 -13.54
CA GLN A 72 10.23 9.51 -12.42
C GLN A 72 11.21 8.33 -12.46
N TRP A 73 10.69 7.13 -12.69
CA TRP A 73 11.47 5.92 -12.88
C TRP A 73 10.66 4.84 -13.58
N ARG A 74 11.36 3.85 -14.13
CA ARG A 74 10.79 2.57 -14.59
C ARG A 74 11.62 1.41 -14.08
N PHE A 75 10.98 0.29 -13.80
CA PHE A 75 11.62 -0.91 -13.28
C PHE A 75 11.27 -2.13 -14.14
N ASP A 76 12.28 -2.86 -14.62
CA ASP A 76 12.10 -4.07 -15.43
C ASP A 76 11.75 -5.26 -14.51
N LEU A 77 10.50 -5.70 -14.56
CA LEU A 77 10.03 -6.87 -13.80
C LEU A 77 10.58 -8.19 -14.34
N ARG A 78 11.23 -8.18 -15.52
CA ARG A 78 11.76 -9.34 -16.27
C ARG A 78 10.71 -10.39 -16.65
N ARG A 79 9.47 -10.19 -16.23
CA ARG A 79 8.31 -11.09 -16.33
C ARG A 79 7.06 -10.24 -16.47
N ILE A 80 6.02 -10.85 -17.02
CA ILE A 80 4.77 -10.15 -17.27
C ILE A 80 4.04 -9.98 -15.93
N PRO A 81 3.64 -8.76 -15.55
CA PRO A 81 2.82 -8.53 -14.37
C PRO A 81 1.47 -9.26 -14.48
N LEU A 82 0.94 -9.72 -13.35
CA LEU A 82 -0.37 -10.37 -13.23
C LEU A 82 -1.37 -9.56 -12.42
N THR A 83 -0.87 -8.64 -11.60
CA THR A 83 -1.69 -7.84 -10.68
C THR A 83 -1.36 -6.36 -10.85
N GLY A 84 -2.31 -5.49 -10.52
CA GLY A 84 -2.01 -4.06 -10.34
C GLY A 84 -0.95 -3.84 -9.25
N PRO A 85 -0.22 -2.71 -9.28
CA PRO A 85 0.69 -2.36 -8.20
C PRO A 85 -0.06 -2.15 -6.88
N ALA A 86 0.49 -2.67 -5.78
CA ALA A 86 0.01 -2.41 -4.43
C ALA A 86 1.07 -1.62 -3.65
N ILE A 87 0.70 -0.48 -3.06
CA ILE A 87 1.66 0.41 -2.39
C ILE A 87 1.53 0.24 -0.87
N GLY A 88 2.64 -0.13 -0.21
CA GLY A 88 2.73 -0.17 1.25
C GLY A 88 2.87 1.22 1.88
N ARG A 89 2.70 1.33 3.21
CA ARG A 89 2.82 2.60 3.95
C ARG A 89 4.20 3.25 3.84
N ASP A 90 5.22 2.44 3.62
CA ASP A 90 6.60 2.83 3.38
C ASP A 90 6.88 3.24 1.92
N GLY A 91 5.86 3.21 1.06
CA GLY A 91 5.93 3.54 -0.35
C GLY A 91 6.51 2.43 -1.23
N VAL A 92 6.76 1.23 -0.68
CA VAL A 92 7.17 0.08 -1.48
C VAL A 92 6.02 -0.35 -2.36
N VAL A 93 6.34 -0.63 -3.62
CA VAL A 93 5.41 -1.16 -4.60
C VAL A 93 5.57 -2.67 -4.68
N TYR A 94 4.48 -3.40 -4.47
CA TYR A 94 4.41 -4.85 -4.59
C TYR A 94 3.62 -5.24 -5.83
N ILE A 95 4.10 -6.24 -6.56
CA ILE A 95 3.45 -6.71 -7.78
C ILE A 95 3.62 -8.21 -7.98
N GLY A 96 2.53 -8.89 -8.32
CA GLY A 96 2.54 -10.27 -8.77
C GLY A 96 2.98 -10.37 -10.23
N ILE A 97 3.84 -11.34 -10.54
CA ILE A 97 4.41 -11.58 -11.87
C ILE A 97 4.29 -13.05 -12.29
N ARG A 98 4.19 -13.30 -13.60
CA ARG A 98 4.16 -14.67 -14.15
C ARG A 98 5.50 -15.41 -13.98
N PRO A 99 5.46 -16.73 -13.78
CA PRO A 99 4.27 -17.56 -13.59
C PRO A 99 3.70 -17.51 -12.15
N ASN A 100 4.57 -17.30 -11.16
CA ASN A 100 4.24 -17.46 -9.74
C ASN A 100 5.08 -16.56 -8.81
N GLY A 101 5.53 -15.40 -9.29
CA GLY A 101 6.45 -14.53 -8.53
C GLY A 101 5.76 -13.33 -7.89
N VAL A 102 6.39 -12.75 -6.86
CA VAL A 102 6.07 -11.43 -6.32
C VAL A 102 7.36 -10.61 -6.22
N VAL A 103 7.31 -9.36 -6.67
CA VAL A 103 8.42 -8.42 -6.62
C VAL A 103 8.04 -7.23 -5.75
N ALA A 104 8.97 -6.80 -4.89
CA ALA A 104 8.89 -5.56 -4.14
C ALA A 104 9.89 -4.55 -4.68
N VAL A 105 9.45 -3.32 -4.95
CA VAL A 105 10.23 -2.23 -5.52
C VAL A 105 10.17 -1.03 -4.57
N THR A 106 11.33 -0.44 -4.24
CA THR A 106 11.41 0.73 -3.36
C THR A 106 10.72 1.95 -3.99
N PRO A 107 10.31 2.97 -3.20
CA PRO A 107 9.76 4.21 -3.74
C PRO A 107 10.67 4.90 -4.77
N GLY A 108 11.99 4.68 -4.68
CA GLY A 108 12.99 5.15 -5.63
C GLY A 108 13.18 4.30 -6.89
N GLY A 109 12.35 3.27 -7.12
CA GLY A 109 12.39 2.45 -8.33
C GLY A 109 13.47 1.37 -8.36
N ARG A 110 13.88 0.84 -7.19
CA ARG A 110 14.92 -0.20 -7.08
C ARG A 110 14.35 -1.50 -6.54
N ALA A 111 14.93 -2.64 -6.92
CA ALA A 111 14.51 -3.93 -6.36
C ALA A 111 14.76 -3.97 -4.85
N ARG A 112 13.72 -4.32 -4.06
CA ARG A 112 13.85 -4.57 -2.62
C ARG A 112 14.01 -6.07 -2.36
N TRP A 113 13.14 -6.89 -2.92
CA TRP A 113 13.22 -8.36 -2.90
C TRP A 113 12.30 -8.95 -3.97
N ALA A 114 12.52 -10.23 -4.29
CA ALA A 114 11.62 -11.01 -5.13
C ALA A 114 11.50 -12.43 -4.57
N VAL A 115 10.30 -13.01 -4.64
CA VAL A 115 10.02 -14.35 -4.14
C VAL A 115 9.18 -15.11 -5.15
N THR A 116 9.28 -16.44 -5.10
CA THR A 116 8.45 -17.36 -5.90
C THR A 116 7.48 -18.06 -4.96
N GLY A 117 6.19 -18.05 -5.30
CA GLY A 117 5.12 -18.74 -4.61
C GLY A 117 4.69 -20.02 -5.32
N SER A 118 3.58 -20.63 -4.88
CA SER A 118 3.10 -21.91 -5.43
C SER A 118 2.31 -21.79 -6.73
N GLY A 119 1.73 -20.63 -7.03
CA GLY A 119 0.84 -20.44 -8.18
C GLY A 119 0.75 -18.99 -8.66
N ALA A 120 -0.22 -18.70 -9.53
CA ALA A 120 -0.43 -17.35 -10.06
C ALA A 120 -0.97 -16.41 -8.97
N PRO A 121 -0.28 -15.30 -8.63
CA PRO A 121 -0.81 -14.30 -7.72
C PRO A 121 -2.13 -13.73 -8.26
N LEU A 122 -3.14 -13.72 -7.41
CA LEU A 122 -4.40 -13.01 -7.62
C LEU A 122 -4.25 -11.55 -7.15
N ALA A 123 -3.70 -11.36 -5.95
CA ALA A 123 -3.45 -10.04 -5.39
C ALA A 123 -2.27 -10.04 -4.41
N VAL A 124 -1.67 -8.85 -4.22
CA VAL A 124 -0.68 -8.58 -3.17
C VAL A 124 -1.23 -7.47 -2.28
N VAL A 125 -1.29 -7.72 -0.98
CA VAL A 125 -2.00 -6.94 0.02
C VAL A 125 -1.05 -6.47 1.13
N PRO A 126 -0.42 -5.28 1.03
CA PRO A 126 0.25 -4.67 2.18
C PRO A 126 -0.76 -4.27 3.26
N VAL A 127 -0.50 -4.63 4.52
CA VAL A 127 -1.40 -4.37 5.65
C VAL A 127 -0.84 -3.31 6.60
N PRO A 128 -1.71 -2.55 7.32
CA PRO A 128 -1.27 -1.66 8.38
C PRO A 128 -0.57 -2.46 9.50
N GLY A 129 0.75 -2.34 9.61
CA GLY A 129 1.60 -3.18 10.48
C GLY A 129 2.78 -3.82 9.75
N GLY A 130 2.87 -3.63 8.43
CA GLY A 130 4.03 -3.95 7.62
C GLY A 130 4.02 -5.34 6.99
N ALA A 131 3.14 -6.25 7.43
CA ALA A 131 3.03 -7.53 6.73
C ALA A 131 2.52 -7.32 5.29
N VAL A 132 2.95 -8.20 4.41
CA VAL A 132 2.52 -8.23 3.01
C VAL A 132 1.92 -9.59 2.74
N TYR A 133 0.62 -9.63 2.45
CA TYR A 133 -0.06 -10.85 2.07
C TYR A 133 -0.03 -11.05 0.57
N THR A 134 0.25 -12.25 0.11
CA THR A 134 0.04 -12.63 -1.28
C THR A 134 -1.04 -13.68 -1.32
N VAL A 135 -2.11 -13.38 -2.06
CA VAL A 135 -3.21 -14.30 -2.30
C VAL A 135 -3.04 -14.86 -3.69
N PHE A 136 -2.96 -16.19 -3.78
CA PHE A 136 -2.82 -16.92 -5.03
C PHE A 136 -4.18 -17.45 -5.48
N ARG A 137 -4.36 -17.54 -6.79
CA ARG A 137 -5.64 -17.99 -7.37
C ARG A 137 -6.02 -19.40 -6.91
N GLU A 138 -5.04 -20.27 -6.71
CA GLU A 138 -5.24 -21.66 -6.28
C GLU A 138 -5.48 -21.81 -4.77
N GLY A 139 -5.78 -20.72 -4.05
CA GLY A 139 -6.19 -20.77 -2.65
C GLY A 139 -5.05 -20.65 -1.63
N GLU A 140 -3.79 -20.63 -2.07
CA GLU A 140 -2.68 -20.32 -1.16
C GLU A 140 -2.73 -18.84 -0.74
N ILE A 141 -2.57 -18.57 0.55
CA ILE A 141 -2.32 -17.26 1.12
C ILE A 141 -0.98 -17.32 1.83
N THR A 142 -0.08 -16.37 1.56
CA THR A 142 1.20 -16.26 2.25
C THR A 142 1.35 -14.88 2.88
N ALA A 143 2.02 -14.80 4.02
CA ALA A 143 2.37 -13.55 4.67
C ALA A 143 3.89 -13.41 4.80
N ARG A 144 4.37 -12.18 4.60
CA ARG A 144 5.79 -11.83 4.68
C ARG A 144 6.01 -10.52 5.41
N THR A 145 7.21 -10.34 5.97
CA THR A 145 7.67 -9.05 6.49
C THR A 145 7.84 -8.04 5.35
N PRO A 146 7.94 -6.73 5.64
CA PRO A 146 8.30 -5.71 4.63
C PRO A 146 9.61 -6.01 3.88
N ARG A 147 10.49 -6.82 4.51
CA ARG A 147 11.79 -7.23 3.96
C ARG A 147 11.74 -8.58 3.22
N GLY A 148 10.56 -9.19 3.08
CA GLY A 148 10.34 -10.43 2.32
C GLY A 148 10.53 -11.72 3.13
N GLY A 149 10.86 -11.61 4.42
CA GLY A 149 10.94 -12.75 5.33
C GLY A 149 9.58 -13.43 5.46
N PHE A 150 9.54 -14.76 5.39
CA PHE A 150 8.30 -15.52 5.55
C PHE A 150 7.70 -15.31 6.95
N LEU A 151 6.37 -15.34 7.09
CA LEU A 151 5.67 -15.27 8.38
C LEU A 151 4.80 -16.51 8.59
N TRP A 152 3.89 -16.77 7.65
CA TRP A 152 2.97 -17.89 7.66
C TRP A 152 2.39 -18.14 6.26
N SER A 153 1.78 -19.31 6.05
CA SER A 153 0.96 -19.62 4.88
C SER A 153 -0.26 -20.45 5.26
N HIS A 154 -1.33 -20.31 4.47
CA HIS A 154 -2.54 -21.09 4.57
C HIS A 154 -2.98 -21.55 3.18
N GLN A 155 -3.44 -22.80 3.09
CA GLN A 155 -4.01 -23.35 1.86
C GLN A 155 -5.52 -23.47 2.02
N LEU A 156 -6.26 -22.81 1.15
CA LEU A 156 -7.71 -22.97 1.04
C LEU A 156 -8.06 -24.12 0.09
N PRO A 157 -9.19 -24.81 0.33
CA PRO A 157 -9.57 -25.99 -0.46
C PRO A 157 -10.10 -25.67 -1.86
N HIS A 158 -10.34 -24.39 -2.15
CA HIS A 158 -11.00 -23.94 -3.38
C HIS A 158 -10.25 -22.76 -4.01
N ARG A 159 -10.44 -22.63 -5.32
CA ARG A 159 -9.91 -21.52 -6.12
C ARG A 159 -10.59 -20.22 -5.74
N LEU A 160 -9.81 -19.14 -5.70
CA LEU A 160 -10.29 -17.80 -5.37
C LEU A 160 -10.69 -17.04 -6.65
N THR A 161 -11.83 -16.35 -6.58
CA THR A 161 -12.47 -15.72 -7.74
C THR A 161 -12.48 -14.20 -7.69
N ALA A 162 -12.45 -13.61 -6.49
CA ALA A 162 -12.46 -12.15 -6.30
C ALA A 162 -11.15 -11.66 -5.67
N ASP A 163 -10.78 -10.42 -6.00
CA ASP A 163 -9.71 -9.70 -5.31
C ASP A 163 -10.04 -9.64 -3.80
N PRO A 164 -9.10 -10.02 -2.92
CA PRO A 164 -9.33 -10.01 -1.48
C PRO A 164 -9.38 -8.57 -0.95
N VAL A 165 -10.08 -8.36 0.16
CA VAL A 165 -10.17 -7.04 0.81
C VAL A 165 -9.74 -7.10 2.27
N LEU A 166 -9.13 -6.02 2.77
CA LEU A 166 -8.96 -5.83 4.21
C LEU A 166 -10.23 -5.21 4.78
N SER A 167 -10.87 -5.91 5.72
CA SER A 167 -11.98 -5.35 6.50
C SER A 167 -11.49 -4.17 7.36
N GLY A 168 -12.41 -3.31 7.82
CA GLY A 168 -12.08 -2.23 8.75
C GLY A 168 -11.48 -2.70 10.10
N THR A 169 -11.55 -4.01 10.39
CA THR A 169 -10.91 -4.63 11.57
C THR A 169 -9.47 -5.11 11.30
N GLY A 170 -8.98 -4.99 10.06
CA GLY A 170 -7.66 -5.47 9.64
C GLY A 170 -7.63 -6.93 9.16
N ASN A 171 -8.76 -7.65 9.19
CA ASN A 171 -8.83 -9.02 8.70
C ASN A 171 -8.86 -9.06 7.16
N LEU A 172 -8.09 -9.98 6.57
CA LEU A 172 -8.13 -10.28 5.14
C LEU A 172 -9.36 -11.15 4.82
N VAL A 173 -10.22 -10.70 3.92
CA VAL A 173 -11.39 -11.45 3.47
C VAL A 173 -11.17 -11.93 2.04
N THR A 174 -11.35 -13.23 1.84
CA THR A 174 -11.25 -13.88 0.53
C THR A 174 -12.58 -14.50 0.13
N ALA A 175 -12.75 -14.73 -1.17
CA ALA A 175 -13.93 -15.33 -1.76
C ALA A 175 -13.53 -16.43 -2.75
N ALA A 176 -14.13 -17.60 -2.59
CA ALA A 176 -13.89 -18.78 -3.40
C ALA A 176 -15.00 -19.03 -4.44
N GLU A 177 -14.68 -19.83 -5.46
CA GLU A 177 -15.58 -20.16 -6.57
C GLU A 177 -16.86 -20.89 -6.14
N ASN A 178 -16.82 -21.61 -5.02
CA ASN A 178 -17.97 -22.29 -4.44
C ASN A 178 -18.90 -21.35 -3.64
N GLY A 179 -18.56 -20.06 -3.55
CA GLY A 179 -19.30 -19.06 -2.78
C GLY A 179 -18.95 -18.98 -1.30
N THR A 180 -17.90 -19.66 -0.85
CA THR A 180 -17.39 -19.50 0.52
C THR A 180 -16.59 -18.21 0.62
N LEU A 181 -16.97 -17.35 1.57
CA LEU A 181 -16.14 -16.25 2.06
C LEU A 181 -15.45 -16.65 3.35
N ALA A 182 -14.20 -16.25 3.51
CA ALA A 182 -13.43 -16.50 4.72
C ALA A 182 -12.62 -15.28 5.13
N ALA A 183 -12.64 -14.95 6.43
CA ALA A 183 -11.82 -13.90 7.01
C ALA A 183 -10.65 -14.47 7.80
N PHE A 184 -9.49 -13.85 7.67
CA PHE A 184 -8.24 -14.24 8.32
C PHE A 184 -7.67 -13.06 9.09
N ASP A 185 -7.23 -13.30 10.31
CA ASP A 185 -6.54 -12.30 11.12
C ASP A 185 -5.08 -12.13 10.69
N SER A 186 -4.36 -11.26 11.40
CA SER A 186 -2.95 -10.97 11.09
C SER A 186 -1.99 -12.16 11.27
N ARG A 187 -2.47 -13.20 11.95
CA ARG A 187 -1.78 -14.45 12.25
C ARG A 187 -2.10 -15.55 11.22
N GLY A 188 -2.95 -15.24 10.24
CA GLY A 188 -3.46 -16.18 9.24
C GLY A 188 -4.57 -17.08 9.78
N GLN A 189 -5.01 -16.87 11.02
CA GLN A 189 -6.07 -17.70 11.59
C GLN A 189 -7.42 -17.29 11.05
N ARG A 190 -8.21 -18.29 10.65
CA ARG A 190 -9.55 -18.08 10.15
C ARG A 190 -10.46 -17.61 11.29
N VAL A 191 -10.99 -16.40 11.17
CA VAL A 191 -11.87 -15.77 12.16
C VAL A 191 -13.32 -16.23 11.96
N TRP A 192 -13.78 -16.26 10.71
CA TRP A 192 -15.11 -16.71 10.34
C TRP A 192 -15.16 -17.23 8.91
N THR A 193 -16.23 -17.97 8.61
CA THR A 193 -16.62 -18.41 7.26
C THR A 193 -18.08 -18.08 7.01
N HIS A 194 -18.40 -17.74 5.78
CA HIS A 194 -19.77 -17.53 5.32
C HIS A 194 -19.98 -18.26 4.00
N ASP A 195 -20.95 -19.17 3.95
CA ASP A 195 -21.26 -19.93 2.74
C ASP A 195 -22.48 -19.34 2.04
N HIS A 196 -22.27 -18.73 0.88
CA HIS A 196 -23.33 -18.19 0.02
C HIS A 196 -23.83 -19.21 -1.01
N GLY A 197 -22.96 -20.15 -1.41
CA GLY A 197 -23.29 -21.21 -2.38
C GLY A 197 -23.33 -20.76 -3.84
N LEU A 198 -23.07 -19.49 -4.13
CA LEU A 198 -22.86 -18.96 -5.48
C LEU A 198 -21.50 -18.27 -5.57
N PRO A 199 -20.79 -18.33 -6.72
CA PRO A 199 -19.52 -17.65 -6.90
C PRO A 199 -19.63 -16.17 -6.54
N ILE A 200 -18.68 -15.69 -5.73
CA ILE A 200 -18.51 -14.28 -5.42
C ILE A 200 -17.46 -13.71 -6.36
N GLU A 201 -17.82 -12.63 -7.07
CA GLU A 201 -17.05 -12.05 -8.16
C GLU A 201 -16.35 -10.75 -7.73
N SER A 202 -16.86 -10.10 -6.69
CA SER A 202 -16.30 -8.84 -6.17
C SER A 202 -16.55 -8.67 -4.69
N LEU A 203 -15.60 -7.99 -4.03
CA LEU A 203 -15.65 -7.66 -2.60
C LEU A 203 -15.37 -6.18 -2.39
N ALA A 204 -15.99 -5.61 -1.36
CA ALA A 204 -15.64 -4.28 -0.85
C ALA A 204 -15.70 -4.27 0.69
N ALA A 205 -14.78 -3.54 1.32
CA ALA A 205 -14.82 -3.32 2.76
C ALA A 205 -15.84 -2.23 3.12
N THR A 206 -16.57 -2.44 4.21
CA THR A 206 -17.52 -1.45 4.73
C THR A 206 -16.90 -0.61 5.83
N VAL A 207 -17.45 0.59 6.03
CA VAL A 207 -17.07 1.49 7.12
C VAL A 207 -17.28 0.91 8.52
N THR A 208 -18.21 -0.05 8.65
CA THR A 208 -18.55 -0.69 9.93
C THR A 208 -17.69 -1.92 10.26
N GLY A 209 -16.69 -2.22 9.43
CA GLY A 209 -15.77 -3.36 9.62
C GLY A 209 -16.26 -4.69 9.04
N GLY A 210 -17.43 -4.73 8.40
CA GLY A 210 -17.90 -5.86 7.58
C GLY A 210 -17.46 -5.76 6.12
N VAL A 211 -18.00 -6.61 5.26
CA VAL A 211 -17.77 -6.63 3.81
C VAL A 211 -19.07 -6.66 3.02
N LEU A 212 -19.02 -6.12 1.80
CA LEU A 212 -20.01 -6.33 0.77
C LEU A 212 -19.48 -7.34 -0.25
N ALA A 213 -20.34 -8.25 -0.70
CA ALA A 213 -19.99 -9.28 -1.67
C ALA A 213 -21.01 -9.29 -2.82
N GLY A 214 -20.49 -9.15 -4.05
CA GLY A 214 -21.27 -9.25 -5.27
C GLY A 214 -21.19 -10.66 -5.86
N ASP A 215 -22.33 -11.30 -6.07
CA ASP A 215 -22.38 -12.66 -6.61
C ASP A 215 -22.53 -12.72 -8.14
N SER A 216 -22.40 -13.93 -8.69
CA SER A 216 -22.48 -14.21 -10.13
C SER A 216 -23.87 -13.99 -10.75
N ASN A 217 -24.92 -13.84 -9.93
CA ASN A 217 -26.31 -13.70 -10.37
C ASN A 217 -26.88 -12.28 -10.18
N GLY A 218 -26.07 -11.34 -9.71
CA GLY A 218 -26.49 -9.95 -9.53
C GLY A 218 -27.02 -9.62 -8.14
N ALA A 219 -26.82 -10.48 -7.14
CA ALA A 219 -27.13 -10.17 -5.76
C ALA A 219 -25.93 -9.53 -5.04
N LEU A 220 -26.25 -8.58 -4.16
CA LEU A 220 -25.31 -7.96 -3.24
C LEU A 220 -25.61 -8.44 -1.82
N LEU A 221 -24.58 -8.84 -1.09
CA LEU A 221 -24.66 -9.29 0.29
C LEU A 221 -23.89 -8.34 1.19
N ALA A 222 -24.45 -8.03 2.36
CA ALA A 222 -23.71 -7.40 3.44
C ALA A 222 -23.44 -8.39 4.57
N ILE A 223 -22.16 -8.63 4.83
CA ILE A 223 -21.68 -9.53 5.87
C ILE A 223 -21.00 -8.67 6.92
N ASP A 224 -21.35 -8.87 8.18
CA ASP A 224 -20.75 -8.13 9.27
C ASP A 224 -19.37 -8.66 9.68
N ARG A 225 -18.75 -7.98 10.65
CA ARG A 225 -17.43 -8.34 11.18
C ARG A 225 -17.35 -9.75 11.80
N SER A 226 -18.48 -10.36 12.17
CA SER A 226 -18.55 -11.72 12.72
C SER A 226 -18.74 -12.79 11.64
N GLY A 227 -18.96 -12.39 10.38
CA GLY A 227 -19.31 -13.31 9.28
C GLY A 227 -20.82 -13.53 9.14
N ALA A 228 -21.64 -12.84 9.92
CA ALA A 228 -23.10 -12.97 9.85
C ALA A 228 -23.66 -12.12 8.70
N LEU A 229 -24.62 -12.69 7.97
CA LEU A 229 -25.37 -11.98 6.93
C LEU A 229 -26.28 -10.94 7.60
N ARG A 230 -26.12 -9.67 7.24
CA ARG A 230 -27.02 -8.59 7.64
C ARG A 230 -28.21 -8.47 6.72
N TRP A 231 -27.93 -8.45 5.42
CA TRP A 231 -28.94 -8.36 4.39
C TRP A 231 -28.41 -8.91 3.07
N ARG A 232 -29.35 -9.27 2.20
CA ARG A 232 -29.11 -9.66 0.82
C ARG A 232 -30.13 -8.96 -0.06
N ALA A 233 -29.66 -8.36 -1.15
CA ALA A 233 -30.50 -7.69 -2.13
C ALA A 233 -30.24 -8.27 -3.52
N ALA A 234 -31.29 -8.59 -4.27
CA ALA A 234 -31.19 -8.85 -5.71
C ALA A 234 -31.13 -7.49 -6.42
N VAL A 235 -29.95 -7.08 -6.88
CA VAL A 235 -29.72 -5.71 -7.35
C VAL A 235 -29.75 -5.64 -8.87
N LEU A 236 -29.04 -6.55 -9.53
CA LEU A 236 -28.90 -6.63 -10.99
C LEU A 236 -29.21 -8.06 -11.47
N ARG A 237 -29.18 -8.27 -12.79
CA ARG A 237 -29.50 -9.57 -13.43
C ARG A 237 -28.27 -10.31 -13.96
N ALA A 238 -27.09 -9.77 -13.70
CA ALA A 238 -25.80 -10.31 -14.14
C ALA A 238 -24.78 -10.18 -13.02
N ALA A 239 -23.71 -10.98 -13.10
CA ALA A 239 -22.62 -11.00 -12.14
C ALA A 239 -22.14 -9.60 -11.74
N ILE A 240 -22.10 -9.30 -10.44
CA ILE A 240 -21.55 -8.04 -9.92
C ILE A 240 -20.03 -8.17 -9.91
N ILE A 241 -19.38 -7.50 -10.86
CA ILE A 241 -17.92 -7.56 -11.07
C ILE A 241 -17.17 -6.45 -10.33
N SER A 242 -17.90 -5.48 -9.78
CA SER A 242 -17.28 -4.41 -9.00
C SER A 242 -18.26 -3.80 -7.99
N VAL A 243 -17.75 -3.53 -6.78
CA VAL A 243 -18.49 -2.92 -5.67
C VAL A 243 -17.65 -1.78 -5.12
N HIS A 244 -18.26 -0.60 -5.03
CA HIS A 244 -17.63 0.62 -4.53
C HIS A 244 -18.46 1.16 -3.37
N VAL A 245 -17.82 1.57 -2.28
CA VAL A 245 -18.47 2.14 -1.10
C VAL A 245 -17.95 3.55 -0.88
N ASP A 246 -18.83 4.52 -0.67
CA ASP A 246 -18.43 5.87 -0.30
C ASP A 246 -18.38 6.08 1.23
N GLY A 247 -17.99 7.30 1.63
CA GLY A 247 -17.87 7.66 3.04
C GLY A 247 -19.20 7.73 3.80
N ALA A 248 -20.34 7.78 3.11
CA ALA A 248 -21.67 7.71 3.72
C ALA A 248 -22.15 6.26 3.88
N GLY A 249 -21.47 5.30 3.26
CA GLY A 249 -21.82 3.88 3.26
C GLY A 249 -22.78 3.48 2.14
N ASP A 250 -23.08 4.38 1.21
CA ASP A 250 -23.82 4.02 0.01
C ASP A 250 -22.89 3.29 -0.97
N VAL A 251 -23.51 2.46 -1.81
CA VAL A 251 -22.81 1.48 -2.62
C VAL A 251 -23.12 1.69 -4.10
N LEU A 252 -22.08 1.78 -4.92
CA LEU A 252 -22.21 1.67 -6.38
C LEU A 252 -21.76 0.27 -6.80
N VAL A 253 -22.61 -0.44 -7.54
CA VAL A 253 -22.27 -1.75 -8.11
C VAL A 253 -22.28 -1.70 -9.63
N VAL A 254 -21.37 -2.47 -10.24
CA VAL A 254 -21.28 -2.64 -11.70
C VAL A 254 -21.39 -4.12 -12.01
N ALA A 255 -22.33 -4.48 -12.90
CA ALA A 255 -22.49 -5.83 -13.39
C ALA A 255 -21.75 -6.07 -14.73
N ARG A 256 -21.47 -7.34 -15.02
CA ARG A 256 -20.77 -7.78 -16.22
C ARG A 256 -21.45 -7.40 -17.53
N ASP A 257 -22.78 -7.23 -17.53
CA ASP A 257 -23.56 -6.76 -18.68
C ASP A 257 -23.52 -5.23 -18.84
N GLY A 258 -22.74 -4.53 -18.01
CA GLY A 258 -22.59 -3.08 -18.01
C GLY A 258 -23.70 -2.32 -17.29
N ALA A 259 -24.66 -3.02 -16.66
CA ALA A 259 -25.64 -2.37 -15.81
C ALA A 259 -24.98 -1.87 -14.51
N VAL A 260 -25.49 -0.75 -14.00
CA VAL A 260 -25.04 -0.16 -12.74
C VAL A 260 -26.23 0.06 -11.81
N ALA A 261 -25.96 0.02 -10.51
CA ALA A 261 -26.96 0.35 -9.52
C ALA A 261 -26.35 1.06 -8.32
N ARG A 262 -27.16 1.89 -7.69
CA ARG A 262 -26.88 2.49 -6.40
C ARG A 262 -27.73 1.81 -5.35
N VAL A 263 -27.08 1.40 -4.26
CA VAL A 263 -27.70 0.67 -3.15
C VAL A 263 -27.38 1.42 -1.87
N GLY A 264 -28.38 1.65 -1.03
CA GLY A 264 -28.19 2.22 0.30
C GLY A 264 -27.42 1.27 1.21
N SER A 265 -26.88 1.80 2.31
CA SER A 265 -26.17 1.01 3.33
C SER A 265 -27.02 -0.12 3.98
N ASP A 266 -28.34 -0.03 3.87
CA ASP A 266 -29.34 -1.00 4.32
C ASP A 266 -29.71 -2.06 3.27
N GLY A 267 -29.13 -1.98 2.07
CA GLY A 267 -29.41 -2.90 0.96
C GLY A 267 -30.57 -2.46 0.07
N THR A 268 -31.19 -1.30 0.32
CA THR A 268 -32.26 -0.79 -0.55
C THR A 268 -31.70 -0.32 -1.90
N VAL A 269 -32.26 -0.83 -2.99
CA VAL A 269 -31.86 -0.38 -4.34
C VAL A 269 -32.48 0.99 -4.59
N GLN A 270 -31.64 2.03 -4.63
CA GLN A 270 -32.08 3.41 -4.85
C GLN A 270 -32.40 3.66 -6.32
N TRP A 271 -31.53 3.17 -7.21
CA TRP A 271 -31.76 3.20 -8.65
C TRP A 271 -30.91 2.17 -9.37
N THR A 272 -31.34 1.83 -10.58
CA THR A 272 -30.60 1.01 -11.55
C THR A 272 -30.55 1.74 -12.88
N ALA A 273 -29.43 1.69 -13.59
CA ALA A 273 -29.28 2.29 -14.90
C ALA A 273 -28.48 1.39 -15.84
N ARG A 274 -28.70 1.59 -17.14
CA ARG A 274 -27.86 1.06 -18.22
C ARG A 274 -27.29 2.22 -19.01
N PRO A 275 -26.06 2.66 -18.67
CA PRO A 275 -25.44 3.79 -19.33
C PRO A 275 -25.25 3.49 -20.83
N PRO A 276 -25.38 4.50 -21.72
CA PRO A 276 -25.14 4.33 -23.14
C PRO A 276 -23.67 4.03 -23.42
N GLY A 277 -23.37 3.32 -24.51
CA GLY A 277 -21.98 3.12 -24.95
C GLY A 277 -21.39 1.72 -24.76
N GLY A 278 -22.23 0.69 -24.92
CA GLY A 278 -21.76 -0.71 -24.95
C GLY A 278 -21.45 -1.33 -23.58
N GLY A 279 -21.92 -0.70 -22.50
CA GLY A 279 -21.75 -1.16 -21.12
C GLY A 279 -20.58 -0.49 -20.40
N VAL A 280 -20.67 -0.45 -19.07
CA VAL A 280 -19.62 0.11 -18.20
C VAL A 280 -18.48 -0.89 -18.07
N THR A 281 -17.26 -0.46 -18.43
CA THR A 281 -16.05 -1.29 -18.34
C THR A 281 -15.20 -0.94 -17.12
N ALA A 282 -15.32 0.28 -16.60
CA ALA A 282 -14.69 0.68 -15.35
C ALA A 282 -15.57 1.70 -14.62
N ALA A 283 -15.48 1.74 -13.31
CA ALA A 283 -16.16 2.73 -12.49
C ALA A 283 -15.22 3.23 -11.41
N ALA A 284 -15.54 4.40 -10.87
CA ALA A 284 -14.96 4.89 -9.64
C ALA A 284 -16.00 5.75 -8.90
N LEU A 285 -15.96 5.74 -7.57
CA LEU A 285 -16.90 6.47 -6.74
C LEU A 285 -16.14 7.51 -5.91
N ALA A 286 -16.53 8.78 -6.03
CA ALA A 286 -15.98 9.86 -5.24
C ALA A 286 -16.64 9.94 -3.86
N GLY A 287 -15.94 10.56 -2.90
CA GLY A 287 -16.40 10.67 -1.51
C GLY A 287 -17.63 11.55 -1.31
N ASP A 288 -17.97 12.38 -2.30
CA ASP A 288 -19.21 13.18 -2.34
C ASP A 288 -20.41 12.41 -2.93
N GLY A 289 -20.21 11.14 -3.32
CA GLY A 289 -21.22 10.29 -3.93
C GLY A 289 -21.31 10.41 -5.46
N THR A 290 -20.43 11.18 -6.10
CA THR A 290 -20.36 11.25 -7.57
C THR A 290 -19.74 9.98 -8.13
N ALA A 291 -20.46 9.29 -9.01
CA ALA A 291 -19.96 8.10 -9.70
C ALA A 291 -19.41 8.45 -11.08
N TYR A 292 -18.18 8.06 -11.35
CA TYR A 292 -17.53 8.20 -12.65
C TYR A 292 -17.50 6.84 -13.35
N LEU A 293 -18.12 6.76 -14.52
CA LEU A 293 -18.25 5.52 -15.29
C LEU A 293 -17.54 5.66 -16.63
N VAL A 294 -16.74 4.67 -16.97
CA VAL A 294 -16.11 4.55 -18.28
C VAL A 294 -16.81 3.44 -19.05
N THR A 295 -17.22 3.75 -20.27
CA THR A 295 -18.02 2.87 -21.13
C THR A 295 -17.19 2.28 -22.25
N ALA A 296 -17.60 1.12 -22.77
CA ALA A 296 -16.84 0.36 -23.77
C ALA A 296 -16.52 1.15 -25.05
N ASP A 297 -17.34 2.14 -25.41
CA ASP A 297 -17.11 3.03 -26.56
C ASP A 297 -16.32 4.31 -26.23
N GLY A 298 -15.74 4.41 -25.02
CA GLY A 298 -14.84 5.49 -24.64
C GLY A 298 -15.55 6.76 -24.16
N ARG A 299 -16.80 6.66 -23.68
CA ARG A 299 -17.42 7.77 -22.91
C ARG A 299 -17.06 7.69 -21.45
N LEU A 300 -16.80 8.87 -20.87
CA LEU A 300 -16.72 9.10 -19.43
C LEU A 300 -18.00 9.82 -18.98
N LEU A 301 -18.72 9.21 -18.04
CA LEU A 301 -19.96 9.74 -17.48
C LEU A 301 -19.76 10.06 -16.01
N ALA A 302 -20.20 11.24 -15.57
CA ALA A 302 -20.35 11.54 -14.15
C ALA A 302 -21.83 11.48 -13.78
N LEU A 303 -22.17 10.72 -12.73
CA LEU A 303 -23.51 10.58 -12.20
C LEU A 303 -23.55 11.14 -10.78
N ASP A 304 -24.62 11.86 -10.43
CA ASP A 304 -24.88 12.21 -9.03
C ASP A 304 -25.41 11.00 -8.23
N SER A 305 -25.59 11.20 -6.93
CA SER A 305 -26.12 10.16 -6.04
C SER A 305 -27.53 9.66 -6.43
N ARG A 306 -28.27 10.41 -7.26
CA ARG A 306 -29.60 10.03 -7.78
C ARG A 306 -29.53 9.40 -9.17
N GLY A 307 -28.33 9.16 -9.72
CA GLY A 307 -28.13 8.57 -11.03
C GLY A 307 -28.36 9.52 -12.20
N ARG A 308 -28.43 10.84 -11.93
CA ARG A 308 -28.54 11.84 -13.00
C ARG A 308 -27.17 12.11 -13.59
N VAL A 309 -27.09 12.14 -14.91
CA VAL A 309 -25.87 12.49 -15.64
C VAL A 309 -25.55 13.96 -15.39
N LEU A 310 -24.43 14.21 -14.70
CA LEU A 310 -23.87 15.54 -14.44
C LEU A 310 -23.02 16.01 -15.62
N THR A 311 -22.17 15.13 -16.15
CA THR A 311 -21.40 15.37 -17.36
C THR A 311 -21.34 14.13 -18.23
N GLN A 312 -21.07 14.37 -19.51
CA GLN A 312 -20.62 13.34 -20.44
C GLN A 312 -19.45 13.90 -21.25
N GLN A 313 -18.31 13.23 -21.17
CA GLN A 313 -17.16 13.49 -22.02
C GLN A 313 -16.99 12.34 -23.01
N THR A 314 -16.70 12.68 -24.27
CA THR A 314 -16.48 11.74 -25.37
C THR A 314 -15.06 11.86 -25.87
N GLY A 315 -14.43 10.75 -26.27
CA GLY A 315 -13.08 10.77 -26.83
C GLY A 315 -11.96 10.51 -25.82
N VAL A 316 -12.30 9.89 -24.69
CA VAL A 316 -11.32 9.07 -23.95
C VAL A 316 -10.89 7.96 -24.91
N ARG A 317 -9.59 7.87 -25.20
CA ARG A 317 -9.09 6.92 -26.20
C ARG A 317 -9.19 5.50 -25.64
N GLY A 318 -9.38 4.56 -26.55
CA GLY A 318 -9.26 3.14 -26.24
C GLY A 318 -10.55 2.50 -25.76
N ASN A 319 -10.75 1.25 -26.18
CA ASN A 319 -11.67 0.32 -25.54
C ASN A 319 -11.17 0.13 -24.09
N PRO A 320 -11.80 0.78 -23.08
CA PRO A 320 -11.26 0.82 -21.74
C PRO A 320 -11.42 -0.57 -21.12
N TYR A 321 -10.33 -1.14 -20.62
CA TYR A 321 -10.35 -2.44 -19.97
C TYR A 321 -10.43 -2.21 -18.47
N GLY A 322 -11.55 -2.54 -17.81
CA GLY A 322 -11.64 -2.95 -16.40
C GLY A 322 -11.11 -2.06 -15.26
N TYR A 323 -10.26 -1.08 -15.55
CA TYR A 323 -9.26 -0.56 -14.64
C TYR A 323 -9.31 0.96 -14.68
N ALA A 324 -9.92 1.53 -13.64
CA ALA A 324 -9.90 2.96 -13.42
C ALA A 324 -9.57 3.25 -11.95
N ALA A 325 -8.86 4.35 -11.71
CA ALA A 325 -8.49 4.78 -10.37
C ALA A 325 -8.68 6.28 -10.20
N LEU A 326 -9.31 6.70 -9.10
CA LEU A 326 -9.44 8.11 -8.73
C LEU A 326 -8.27 8.56 -7.87
N THR A 327 -7.58 9.60 -8.31
CA THR A 327 -6.58 10.31 -7.49
C THR A 327 -7.26 11.18 -6.43
N PRO A 328 -6.59 11.51 -5.31
CA PRO A 328 -7.11 12.42 -4.28
C PRO A 328 -7.42 13.84 -4.81
N ALA A 329 -6.71 14.26 -5.86
CA ALA A 329 -6.91 15.54 -6.53
C ALA A 329 -8.11 15.53 -7.51
N GLY A 330 -8.88 14.43 -7.58
CA GLY A 330 -10.07 14.35 -8.41
C GLY A 330 -9.81 14.10 -9.89
N ARG A 331 -8.68 13.46 -10.22
CA ARG A 331 -8.36 12.99 -11.58
C ARG A 331 -8.60 11.50 -11.69
N LEU A 332 -9.10 11.05 -12.83
CA LEU A 332 -9.34 9.64 -13.15
C LEU A 332 -8.24 9.11 -14.06
N MET A 333 -7.62 8.03 -13.63
CA MET A 333 -6.68 7.30 -14.47
C MET A 333 -7.38 6.14 -15.13
N ILE A 334 -7.20 5.99 -16.45
CA ILE A 334 -7.86 4.96 -17.26
C ILE A 334 -6.82 4.26 -18.12
N GLY A 335 -6.92 2.93 -18.19
CA GLY A 335 -6.13 2.10 -19.09
C GLY A 335 -6.97 1.48 -20.20
N GLY A 336 -6.50 1.58 -21.45
CA GLY A 336 -7.17 1.03 -22.63
C GLY A 336 -6.47 -0.17 -23.28
N ARG A 337 -7.25 -0.95 -24.05
CA ARG A 337 -6.73 -2.01 -24.96
C ARG A 337 -5.85 -1.51 -26.08
N ASP A 338 -5.89 -0.20 -26.34
CA ASP A 338 -5.02 0.48 -27.28
C ASP A 338 -3.63 0.81 -26.68
N TRP A 339 -3.36 0.27 -25.49
CA TRP A 339 -2.12 0.48 -24.73
C TRP A 339 -1.91 1.94 -24.36
N VAL A 340 -2.98 2.74 -24.32
CA VAL A 340 -2.94 4.11 -23.85
C VAL A 340 -3.38 4.15 -22.38
N VAL A 341 -2.63 4.90 -21.60
CA VAL A 341 -2.93 5.25 -20.22
C VAL A 341 -3.18 6.75 -20.18
N ASP A 342 -4.40 7.14 -19.83
CA ASP A 342 -4.81 8.54 -19.73
C ASP A 342 -4.98 8.94 -18.26
N LEU A 343 -4.50 10.12 -17.90
CA LEU A 343 -4.91 10.82 -16.69
C LEU A 343 -5.86 11.95 -17.09
N VAL A 344 -7.11 11.84 -16.65
CA VAL A 344 -8.21 12.72 -17.05
C VAL A 344 -8.65 13.56 -15.85
N GLU A 345 -8.77 14.87 -16.07
CA GLU A 345 -9.40 15.81 -15.17
C GLU A 345 -10.92 15.68 -15.27
N LEU A 346 -11.56 15.54 -14.12
CA LEU A 346 -12.98 15.27 -14.04
C LEU A 346 -13.77 16.57 -13.98
N GLU A 347 -14.90 16.59 -14.69
CA GLU A 347 -15.89 17.65 -14.59
C GLU A 347 -17.26 17.05 -14.20
N PRO A 348 -17.94 17.49 -13.13
CA PRO A 348 -17.38 18.36 -12.10
C PRO A 348 -16.17 17.69 -11.44
N ALA A 349 -15.21 18.52 -11.01
CA ALA A 349 -14.14 18.03 -10.15
C ALA A 349 -14.79 17.46 -8.89
N PRO A 350 -14.48 16.22 -8.49
CA PRO A 350 -15.05 15.68 -7.27
C PRO A 350 -14.62 16.55 -6.10
N ALA A 351 -15.49 16.70 -5.10
CA ALA A 351 -15.07 17.33 -3.86
C ALA A 351 -13.80 16.61 -3.37
N PRO A 352 -12.76 17.33 -2.93
CA PRO A 352 -11.58 16.67 -2.38
C PRO A 352 -12.09 15.69 -1.33
N ALA A 353 -11.74 14.42 -1.52
CA ALA A 353 -12.14 13.39 -0.56
C ALA A 353 -11.75 13.95 0.81
N ARG A 354 -12.70 14.06 1.74
CA ARG A 354 -12.35 14.34 3.13
C ARG A 354 -11.22 13.36 3.45
N GLN A 355 -10.09 13.89 3.87
CA GLN A 355 -8.96 13.09 4.31
C GLN A 355 -9.47 12.35 5.55
N TYR A 356 -10.11 11.20 5.33
CA TYR A 356 -10.64 10.39 6.40
C TYR A 356 -9.43 9.70 6.99
N ASP A 357 -9.06 10.09 8.20
CA ASP A 357 -7.98 9.50 9.01
C ASP A 357 -8.34 8.08 9.50
N GLY A 358 -9.06 7.29 8.71
CA GLY A 358 -9.59 5.99 9.11
C GLY A 358 -9.83 5.04 7.94
N VAL A 359 -9.73 3.75 8.23
CA VAL A 359 -9.70 2.52 7.39
C VAL A 359 -10.97 2.29 6.55
N LEU A 360 -11.56 3.31 5.94
CA LEU A 360 -12.87 3.23 5.31
C LEU A 360 -12.77 3.12 3.78
N GLY A 361 -12.92 1.89 3.28
CA GLY A 361 -13.39 1.60 1.90
C GLY A 361 -12.35 1.66 0.77
N GLU A 362 -11.10 2.02 1.05
CA GLU A 362 -10.18 2.44 -0.02
C GLU A 362 -9.57 1.30 -0.85
N TRP A 363 -9.56 0.05 -0.36
CA TRP A 363 -8.85 -1.06 -1.03
C TRP A 363 -9.43 -1.45 -2.40
N ALA A 364 -10.74 -1.28 -2.62
CA ALA A 364 -11.40 -1.68 -3.87
C ALA A 364 -11.18 -0.68 -5.04
N ASN A 365 -10.91 0.60 -4.74
CA ASN A 365 -10.78 1.67 -5.75
C ASN A 365 -9.43 2.39 -5.75
N ARG A 366 -8.57 2.11 -4.76
CA ARG A 366 -7.24 2.68 -4.61
C ARG A 366 -6.35 1.61 -3.98
N ARG A 367 -5.46 0.99 -4.77
CA ARG A 367 -4.35 0.20 -4.25
C ARG A 367 -3.32 1.12 -3.60
N GLY A 368 -3.67 1.69 -2.43
CA GLY A 368 -2.84 2.57 -1.62
C GLY A 368 -3.56 3.85 -1.16
N ASP A 369 -4.14 3.83 0.04
CA ASP A 369 -3.72 4.69 1.17
C ASP A 369 -4.18 4.00 2.46
N VAL A 370 -3.30 3.91 3.46
CA VAL A 370 -3.58 3.25 4.75
C VAL A 370 -2.92 4.10 5.82
N ARG A 371 -3.68 5.00 6.46
CA ARG A 371 -3.26 5.85 7.59
C ARG A 371 -4.47 6.28 8.45
N ALA A 372 -4.37 6.64 9.73
CA ALA A 372 -3.20 6.89 10.60
C ALA A 372 -3.54 6.72 12.09
N ASP A 373 -3.36 5.53 12.63
CA ASP A 373 -2.90 5.28 14.01
C ASP A 373 -3.05 3.79 14.29
N GLY A 374 -2.08 3.18 14.98
CA GLY A 374 -2.26 1.86 15.57
C GLY A 374 -3.29 1.86 16.70
N VAL A 375 -4.33 2.68 16.58
CA VAL A 375 -5.42 2.89 17.53
C VAL A 375 -6.66 3.15 16.69
N ALA A 376 -7.44 2.11 16.38
CA ALA A 376 -8.86 2.36 16.19
C ALA A 376 -9.37 2.98 17.50
N ARG A 377 -9.48 4.32 17.56
CA ARG A 377 -10.04 5.01 18.74
C ARG A 377 -11.50 4.59 18.84
N GLY A 378 -11.73 3.57 19.66
CA GLY A 378 -13.04 3.02 19.99
C GLY A 378 -13.29 1.57 19.61
N TYR A 379 -12.40 0.87 18.89
CA TYR A 379 -12.70 -0.49 18.44
C TYR A 379 -11.63 -1.50 18.88
N ARG A 380 -11.96 -2.27 19.92
CA ARG A 380 -11.24 -3.50 20.26
C ARG A 380 -11.28 -4.43 19.04
N SER A 381 -10.10 -4.81 18.53
CA SER A 381 -9.94 -5.98 17.65
C SER A 381 -10.64 -7.17 18.31
N VAL A 382 -11.51 -7.88 17.59
CA VAL A 382 -12.26 -9.04 18.13
C VAL A 382 -11.39 -10.30 18.23
N THR A 383 -10.10 -10.18 17.94
CA THR A 383 -9.06 -11.07 18.46
C THR A 383 -7.94 -10.18 18.96
N ASP A 384 -8.07 -9.68 20.19
CA ASP A 384 -7.00 -8.95 20.83
C ASP A 384 -5.88 -9.97 21.08
N TYR A 385 -4.77 -9.86 20.35
CA TYR A 385 -3.59 -10.67 20.62
C TYR A 385 -3.19 -10.55 22.10
N ARG A 386 -3.63 -9.49 22.78
CA ARG A 386 -3.44 -9.25 24.21
C ARG A 386 -4.05 -10.31 25.11
N ASP A 387 -5.03 -11.06 24.63
CA ASP A 387 -5.65 -12.15 25.39
C ASP A 387 -4.93 -13.50 25.20
N THR A 388 -3.94 -13.56 24.30
CA THR A 388 -3.15 -14.78 24.11
C THR A 388 -2.19 -14.98 25.27
N LEU A 389 -2.08 -16.20 25.79
CA LEU A 389 -1.13 -16.53 26.86
C LEU A 389 0.31 -16.15 26.50
N ASP A 390 0.66 -16.27 25.23
CA ASP A 390 1.97 -15.92 24.68
C ASP A 390 2.26 -14.42 24.80
N PHE A 391 1.32 -13.55 24.40
CA PHE A 391 1.46 -12.11 24.61
C PHE A 391 1.49 -11.76 26.10
N ILE A 392 0.55 -12.30 26.90
CA ILE A 392 0.45 -11.98 28.34
C ILE A 392 1.76 -12.33 29.04
N TYR A 393 2.34 -13.48 28.69
CA TYR A 393 3.65 -13.91 29.20
C TYR A 393 4.77 -12.95 28.79
N LEU A 394 4.90 -12.63 27.49
CA LEU A 394 5.98 -11.77 27.01
C LEU A 394 5.84 -10.31 27.48
N ASP A 395 4.64 -9.74 27.48
CA ASP A 395 4.38 -8.37 27.97
C ASP A 395 4.73 -8.24 29.45
N ARG A 396 4.40 -9.25 30.27
CA ARG A 396 4.79 -9.30 31.68
C ARG A 396 6.31 -9.31 31.85
N LEU A 397 7.03 -10.10 31.06
CA LEU A 397 8.50 -10.14 31.13
C LEU A 397 9.13 -8.83 30.64
N VAL A 398 8.64 -8.26 29.54
CA VAL A 398 9.13 -6.99 28.96
C VAL A 398 8.95 -5.82 29.91
N ARG A 399 7.85 -5.79 30.68
CA ARG A 399 7.57 -4.73 31.66
C ARG A 399 8.11 -5.03 33.05
N SER A 400 8.80 -6.16 33.24
CA SER A 400 9.39 -6.54 34.53
C SER A 400 10.47 -5.55 34.94
N GLU A 401 10.55 -5.27 36.24
CA GLU A 401 11.66 -4.50 36.83
C GLU A 401 12.98 -5.29 36.79
N PHE A 402 12.91 -6.63 36.75
CA PHE A 402 14.07 -7.52 36.71
C PHE A 402 14.66 -7.62 35.30
N ALA A 403 15.94 -7.25 35.13
CA ALA A 403 16.62 -7.36 33.83
C ALA A 403 16.68 -8.79 33.29
N ALA A 404 16.77 -9.81 34.16
CA ALA A 404 16.81 -11.21 33.74
C ALA A 404 15.52 -11.63 32.99
N ASP A 405 14.38 -11.06 33.38
CA ASP A 405 13.09 -11.30 32.74
C ASP A 405 13.02 -10.62 31.39
N ARG A 406 13.38 -9.34 31.31
CA ARG A 406 13.39 -8.57 30.06
C ARG A 406 14.35 -9.17 29.04
N GLU A 407 15.55 -9.56 29.48
CA GLU A 407 16.55 -10.23 28.66
C GLU A 407 16.06 -11.62 28.18
N ARG A 408 15.32 -12.36 29.00
CA ARG A 408 14.67 -13.61 28.58
C ARG A 408 13.63 -13.34 27.49
N ALA A 409 12.79 -12.32 27.68
CA ALA A 409 11.78 -11.93 26.69
C ALA A 409 12.45 -11.53 25.37
N LEU A 410 13.47 -10.68 25.41
CA LEU A 410 14.18 -10.20 24.23
C LEU A 410 14.82 -11.34 23.44
N ARG A 411 15.47 -12.31 24.10
CA ARG A 411 16.02 -13.49 23.43
C ARG A 411 14.97 -14.35 22.74
N ASP A 412 13.82 -14.56 23.37
CA ASP A 412 12.70 -15.29 22.74
C ASP A 412 12.22 -14.54 21.49
N ILE A 413 12.04 -13.22 21.60
CA ILE A 413 11.65 -12.37 20.46
C ILE A 413 12.69 -12.46 19.32
N GLU A 414 13.97 -12.30 19.62
CA GLU A 414 15.07 -12.39 18.65
C GLU A 414 15.10 -13.76 17.96
N GLN A 415 14.89 -14.85 18.70
CA GLN A 415 14.83 -16.20 18.14
C GLN A 415 13.66 -16.37 17.15
N ARG A 416 12.50 -15.79 17.46
CA ARG A 416 11.32 -15.79 16.57
C ARG A 416 11.59 -15.00 15.29
N VAL A 417 12.21 -13.83 15.39
CA VAL A 417 12.59 -13.01 14.23
C VAL A 417 13.63 -13.75 13.38
N THR A 418 14.70 -14.26 14.00
CA THR A 418 15.80 -14.93 13.30
C THR A 418 15.36 -16.21 12.60
N SER A 419 14.46 -16.99 13.21
CA SER A 419 13.93 -18.22 12.60
C SER A 419 12.93 -17.97 11.46
N GLY A 420 12.44 -16.73 11.30
CA GLY A 420 11.38 -16.39 10.35
C GLY A 420 10.02 -17.04 10.67
N ARG A 421 9.86 -17.70 11.81
CA ARG A 421 8.61 -18.35 12.23
C ARG A 421 7.85 -17.46 13.19
N MET A 422 7.52 -16.25 12.72
CA MET A 422 6.82 -15.28 13.55
C MET A 422 5.33 -15.57 13.66
N GLY A 423 4.68 -16.15 12.64
CA GLY A 423 3.27 -16.58 12.72
C GLY A 423 2.38 -15.57 13.44
N GLY A 424 1.70 -16.02 14.50
CA GLY A 424 0.84 -15.16 15.31
C GLY A 424 1.53 -14.14 16.20
N ALA A 425 2.84 -14.26 16.41
CA ALA A 425 3.63 -13.30 17.20
C ALA A 425 3.84 -11.97 16.46
N TYR A 426 3.86 -11.99 15.13
CA TYR A 426 4.14 -10.81 14.30
C TYR A 426 3.27 -9.59 14.67
N ALA A 427 2.00 -9.83 15.04
CA ALA A 427 1.04 -8.78 15.35
C ALA A 427 1.42 -7.90 16.56
N TYR A 428 2.16 -8.43 17.53
CA TYR A 428 2.41 -7.75 18.81
C TYR A 428 3.90 -7.52 19.11
N LEU A 429 4.81 -8.24 18.47
CA LEU A 429 6.26 -8.10 18.68
C LEU A 429 6.77 -6.66 18.51
N PRO A 430 6.32 -5.87 17.51
CA PRO A 430 6.78 -4.48 17.39
C PRO A 430 6.46 -3.61 18.61
N GLU A 431 5.31 -3.80 19.25
CA GLU A 431 4.91 -3.01 20.42
C GLU A 431 5.71 -3.43 21.67
N LEU A 432 5.98 -4.72 21.84
CA LEU A 432 6.83 -5.21 22.92
C LEU A 432 8.28 -4.72 22.81
N LEU A 433 8.84 -4.77 21.59
CA LEU A 433 10.18 -4.24 21.33
C LEU A 433 10.25 -2.72 21.54
N LEU A 434 9.20 -1.98 21.15
CA LEU A 434 9.12 -0.54 21.41
C LEU A 434 9.08 -0.24 22.91
N ALA A 435 8.37 -1.05 23.70
CA ALA A 435 8.36 -0.92 25.16
C ALA A 435 9.75 -1.14 25.77
N LEU A 436 10.52 -2.14 25.29
CA LEU A 436 11.92 -2.34 25.69
C LEU A 436 12.80 -1.13 25.30
N VAL A 437 12.65 -0.59 24.09
CA VAL A 437 13.40 0.60 23.63
C VAL A 437 13.14 1.81 24.54
N GLN A 438 11.91 1.96 25.03
CA GLN A 438 11.47 3.06 25.89
C GLN A 438 11.62 2.75 27.39
N ALA A 439 12.22 1.62 27.76
CA ALA A 439 12.39 1.23 29.15
C ALA A 439 13.04 2.37 29.97
N PRO A 440 12.47 2.73 31.13
CA PRO A 440 12.98 3.83 31.94
C PRO A 440 14.43 3.54 32.33
N ARG A 441 15.26 4.59 32.38
CA ARG A 441 16.63 4.48 32.91
C ARG A 441 16.52 3.93 34.33
N ALA A 442 17.32 2.93 34.68
CA ALA A 442 17.31 2.34 36.02
C ALA A 442 17.48 3.45 37.08
N VAL A 443 16.44 3.73 37.85
CA VAL A 443 16.49 4.61 39.02
C VAL A 443 16.37 3.72 40.25
N GLY A 444 17.53 3.21 40.70
CA GLY A 444 17.64 2.34 41.87
C GLY A 444 17.36 0.85 41.59
N GLY A 445 18.27 -0.02 42.04
CA GLY A 445 18.11 -1.48 42.06
C GLY A 445 18.79 -2.26 40.93
N GLU A 446 19.69 -3.18 41.33
CA GLU A 446 20.33 -4.36 40.68
C GLU A 446 20.81 -4.37 39.21
N VAL A 447 20.38 -3.48 38.32
CA VAL A 447 20.74 -3.52 36.90
C VAL A 447 21.74 -2.41 36.57
N SER A 448 22.91 -2.78 36.06
CA SER A 448 23.90 -1.78 35.65
C SER A 448 23.37 -0.93 34.49
N PRO A 449 23.61 0.39 34.47
CA PRO A 449 23.20 1.25 33.35
C PRO A 449 23.66 0.75 31.98
N GLY A 450 24.82 0.08 31.91
CA GLY A 450 25.35 -0.51 30.68
C GLY A 450 24.56 -1.72 30.18
N ALA A 451 24.08 -2.59 31.08
CA ALA A 451 23.26 -3.74 30.69
C ALA A 451 21.88 -3.31 30.14
N LEU A 452 21.26 -2.32 30.79
CA LEU A 452 20.00 -1.73 30.30
C LEU A 452 20.18 -1.08 28.92
N GLU A 453 21.27 -0.36 28.71
CA GLU A 453 21.55 0.25 27.41
C GLU A 453 21.73 -0.81 26.31
N GLN A 454 22.46 -1.89 26.60
CA GLN A 454 22.65 -3.00 25.66
C GLN A 454 21.32 -3.69 25.31
N GLU A 455 20.43 -3.88 26.28
CA GLU A 455 19.07 -4.41 26.09
C GLU A 455 18.27 -3.53 25.11
N ARG A 456 18.26 -2.20 25.35
CA ARG A 456 17.56 -1.23 24.50
C ARG A 456 18.11 -1.21 23.07
N GLN A 457 19.44 -1.30 22.92
CA GLN A 457 20.08 -1.34 21.60
C GLN A 457 19.71 -2.60 20.80
N ARG A 458 19.71 -3.78 21.45
CA ARG A 458 19.26 -5.02 20.80
C ARG A 458 17.79 -5.00 20.45
N ALA A 459 16.94 -4.42 21.31
CA ALA A 459 15.53 -4.25 21.03
C ALA A 459 15.28 -3.37 19.80
N VAL A 460 15.99 -2.24 19.65
CA VAL A 460 15.81 -1.37 18.47
C VAL A 460 16.31 -2.02 17.18
N GLN A 461 17.41 -2.77 17.24
CA GLN A 461 17.94 -3.52 16.09
C GLN A 461 16.96 -4.61 15.65
N THR A 462 16.38 -5.35 16.60
CA THR A 462 15.38 -6.39 16.33
C THR A 462 14.10 -5.78 15.75
N LEU A 463 13.66 -4.64 16.30
CA LEU A 463 12.47 -3.92 15.82
C LEU A 463 12.63 -3.52 14.35
N ALA A 464 13.79 -2.96 13.98
CA ALA A 464 14.07 -2.53 12.61
C ALA A 464 13.92 -3.68 11.59
N GLN A 465 14.11 -4.94 11.99
CA GLN A 465 14.00 -6.11 11.10
C GLN A 465 12.58 -6.46 10.68
N ILE A 466 11.59 -6.14 11.53
CA ILE A 466 10.22 -6.63 11.36
C ILE A 466 9.20 -5.52 11.06
N VAL A 467 9.59 -4.25 11.17
CA VAL A 467 8.68 -3.12 10.94
C VAL A 467 8.82 -2.50 9.55
N ASP A 468 7.75 -1.84 9.11
CA ASP A 468 7.75 -0.97 7.94
C ASP A 468 8.14 0.48 8.31
N GLY A 469 8.15 1.35 7.29
CA GLY A 469 8.36 2.80 7.46
C GLY A 469 7.33 3.49 8.36
N GLY A 470 6.24 2.82 8.72
CA GLY A 470 5.24 3.34 9.65
C GLY A 470 5.74 3.50 11.09
N PHE A 471 6.79 2.78 11.47
CA PHE A 471 7.45 2.90 12.78
C PHE A 471 8.59 3.92 12.79
N ALA A 472 9.08 4.34 11.61
CA ALA A 472 10.19 5.30 11.50
C ALA A 472 9.88 6.62 12.23
N ALA A 473 8.65 7.13 12.13
CA ALA A 473 8.19 8.32 12.85
C ALA A 473 8.22 8.18 14.39
N ARG A 474 7.90 6.98 14.91
CA ARG A 474 7.97 6.72 16.36
C ARG A 474 9.43 6.69 16.83
N LEU A 475 10.30 6.00 16.09
CA LEU A 475 11.73 5.95 16.39
C LEU A 475 12.41 7.32 16.26
N ALA A 476 12.02 8.11 15.26
CA ALA A 476 12.50 9.48 15.07
C ALA A 476 12.16 10.39 16.27
N ARG A 477 10.95 10.26 16.84
CA ARG A 477 10.58 10.99 18.05
C ARG A 477 11.38 10.55 19.27
N ILE A 478 11.63 9.24 19.42
CA ILE A 478 12.49 8.71 20.49
C ILE A 478 13.92 9.24 20.33
N LEU A 479 14.47 9.25 19.11
CA LEU A 479 15.80 9.78 18.80
C LEU A 479 15.99 11.23 19.25
N VAL A 480 14.99 12.08 19.02
CA VAL A 480 15.08 13.51 19.39
C VAL A 480 15.03 13.71 20.91
N ALA A 481 14.31 12.85 21.63
CA ALA A 481 14.21 12.91 23.09
C ALA A 481 15.38 12.19 23.80
N GLU A 482 16.14 11.36 23.09
CA GLU A 482 17.20 10.53 23.66
C GLU A 482 18.43 11.35 24.04
N ARG A 483 18.95 11.12 25.24
CA ARG A 483 20.13 11.80 25.78
C ARG A 483 21.39 10.92 25.76
N SER A 484 21.26 9.61 25.59
CA SER A 484 22.40 8.70 25.47
C SER A 484 22.98 8.75 24.06
N ASN A 485 24.26 9.10 23.92
CA ASN A 485 24.98 9.11 22.64
C ASN A 485 24.96 7.72 21.99
N THR A 486 25.13 6.68 22.80
CA THR A 486 25.16 5.28 22.38
C THR A 486 23.80 4.82 21.84
N MET A 487 22.71 5.20 22.51
CA MET A 487 21.35 4.92 22.01
C MET A 487 20.99 5.79 20.80
N ARG A 488 21.45 7.04 20.74
CA ARG A 488 21.27 7.89 19.54
C ARG A 488 21.88 7.22 18.30
N VAL A 489 23.08 6.67 18.41
CA VAL A 489 23.71 5.88 17.32
C VAL A 489 22.83 4.70 16.93
N ALA A 490 22.40 3.87 17.88
CA ALA A 490 21.57 2.70 17.58
C ALA A 490 20.21 3.06 16.94
N LEU A 491 19.58 4.15 17.38
CA LEU A 491 18.34 4.66 16.79
C LEU A 491 18.56 5.19 15.37
N ILE A 492 19.67 5.90 15.12
CA ILE A 492 20.04 6.37 13.78
C ILE A 492 20.29 5.19 12.84
N GLU A 493 21.03 4.18 13.30
CA GLU A 493 21.28 2.94 12.54
C GLU A 493 19.98 2.21 12.23
N ALA A 494 19.09 2.03 13.21
CA ALA A 494 17.78 1.42 13.01
C ALA A 494 16.91 2.18 12.00
N LEU A 495 16.91 3.52 12.04
CA LEU A 495 16.24 4.36 11.03
C LEU A 495 16.88 4.17 9.64
N GLY A 496 18.20 4.01 9.57
CA GLY A 496 18.93 3.70 8.35
C GLY A 496 18.60 2.31 7.78
N ASP A 497 18.42 1.32 8.65
CA ASP A 497 18.02 -0.04 8.29
C ASP A 497 16.58 -0.10 7.80
N ILE A 498 15.68 0.65 8.44
CA ILE A 498 14.29 0.81 7.95
C ILE A 498 14.30 1.54 6.62
N ALA A 499 15.14 2.58 6.49
CA ALA A 499 15.38 3.46 5.35
C ALA A 499 14.14 4.24 4.84
N ALA A 500 12.94 3.72 5.00
CA ALA A 500 11.69 4.36 4.63
C ALA A 500 11.45 5.63 5.46
N ASP A 501 11.19 6.74 4.77
CA ASP A 501 10.90 8.02 5.41
C ASP A 501 9.72 8.74 4.72
N PRO A 502 8.53 8.11 4.68
CA PRO A 502 7.38 8.63 3.95
C PRO A 502 6.85 9.96 4.50
N ASP A 503 7.17 10.29 5.76
CA ASP A 503 6.74 11.53 6.44
C ASP A 503 7.84 12.58 6.58
N ARG A 504 9.07 12.26 6.19
CA ARG A 504 10.26 13.11 6.34
C ARG A 504 10.66 13.34 7.80
N GLU A 505 10.13 12.53 8.73
CA GLU A 505 10.42 12.63 10.16
C GLU A 505 11.77 12.01 10.50
N ALA A 506 12.14 10.89 9.87
CA ALA A 506 13.39 10.20 10.17
C ALA A 506 14.59 11.04 9.72
N SER A 507 14.61 11.51 8.47
CA SER A 507 15.66 12.40 7.97
C SER A 507 15.75 13.71 8.77
N ALA A 508 14.62 14.31 9.15
CA ALA A 508 14.61 15.52 9.98
C ALA A 508 15.15 15.29 11.40
N ALA A 509 14.83 14.15 12.01
CA ALA A 509 15.35 13.81 13.33
C ALA A 509 16.86 13.57 13.29
N ILE A 510 17.35 12.83 12.29
CA ILE A 510 18.79 12.60 12.09
C ILE A 510 19.52 13.93 11.84
N GLU A 511 18.98 14.79 10.97
CA GLU A 511 19.52 16.13 10.71
C GLU A 511 19.60 16.97 12.00
N ARG A 512 18.53 17.00 12.79
CA ARG A 512 18.50 17.74 14.06
C ARG A 512 19.57 17.25 15.03
N VAL A 513 19.75 15.94 15.14
CA VAL A 513 20.78 15.35 16.02
C VAL A 513 22.18 15.71 15.54
N VAL A 514 22.49 15.52 14.26
CA VAL A 514 23.84 15.76 13.74
C VAL A 514 24.18 17.25 13.65
N ARG A 515 23.19 18.15 13.55
CA ARG A 515 23.38 19.60 13.59
C ARG A 515 23.59 20.15 15.00
N HIS A 516 23.16 19.44 16.04
CA HIS A 516 23.39 19.85 17.42
C HIS A 516 24.90 20.07 17.70
N PRO A 517 25.30 21.11 18.46
CA PRO A 517 26.72 21.37 18.77
C PRO A 517 27.43 20.18 19.43
N ASP A 518 26.72 19.45 20.29
CA ASP A 518 27.25 18.30 21.03
C ASP A 518 27.28 16.98 20.24
N ALA A 519 27.00 17.01 18.93
CA ALA A 519 27.05 15.81 18.10
C ALA A 519 28.49 15.36 17.88
N GLY A 520 28.84 14.16 18.34
CA GLY A 520 30.14 13.56 18.12
C GLY A 520 30.28 12.87 16.76
N ASP A 521 31.51 12.45 16.45
CA ASP A 521 31.83 11.73 15.22
C ASP A 521 31.11 10.39 15.08
N ARG A 522 30.78 9.71 16.19
CA ARG A 522 30.04 8.44 16.16
C ARG A 522 28.62 8.65 15.65
N GLU A 523 27.89 9.61 16.22
CA GLU A 523 26.57 10.00 15.75
C GLU A 523 26.62 10.48 14.30
N ALA A 524 27.61 11.30 13.95
CA ALA A 524 27.76 11.80 12.59
C ALA A 524 28.07 10.67 11.58
N ARG A 525 28.90 9.69 11.95
CA ARG A 525 29.20 8.55 11.08
C ARG A 525 27.97 7.66 10.84
N ALA A 526 27.20 7.40 11.89
CA ALA A 526 25.92 6.68 11.80
C ALA A 526 24.91 7.46 10.94
N ALA A 527 24.80 8.78 11.16
CA ALA A 527 23.92 9.65 10.39
C ALA A 527 24.25 9.62 8.90
N ALA A 528 25.54 9.66 8.53
CA ALA A 528 25.95 9.58 7.13
C ALA A 528 25.49 8.26 6.47
N GLY A 529 25.61 7.13 7.18
CA GLY A 529 25.12 5.83 6.70
C GLY A 529 23.61 5.78 6.58
N ALA A 530 22.88 6.24 7.60
CA ALA A 530 21.43 6.24 7.62
C ALA A 530 20.83 7.14 6.52
N LEU A 531 21.36 8.36 6.35
CA LEU A 531 20.93 9.29 5.31
C LEU A 531 21.24 8.74 3.91
N TYR A 532 22.34 8.01 3.73
CA TYR A 532 22.60 7.29 2.49
C TYR A 532 21.52 6.24 2.22
N SER A 533 21.22 5.37 3.18
CA SER A 533 20.17 4.36 3.03
C SER A 533 18.79 4.98 2.73
N ILE A 534 18.43 6.05 3.45
CA ILE A 534 17.20 6.82 3.20
C ILE A 534 17.20 7.39 1.78
N ALA A 535 18.29 7.98 1.32
CA ALA A 535 18.39 8.53 -0.03
C ALA A 535 18.30 7.47 -1.15
N GLN A 536 18.76 6.24 -0.89
CA GLN A 536 18.69 5.13 -1.85
C GLN A 536 17.31 4.47 -1.89
N PHE A 537 16.65 4.38 -0.74
CA PHE A 537 15.34 3.77 -0.60
C PHE A 537 14.22 4.67 -1.15
N ASN A 538 14.25 5.95 -0.80
CA ASN A 538 13.18 6.89 -1.11
C ASN A 538 13.42 7.62 -2.46
N GLY A 539 12.33 8.05 -3.11
CA GLY A 539 12.35 9.03 -4.20
C GLY A 539 11.91 10.41 -3.71
N GLY A 540 12.18 11.48 -4.47
CA GLY A 540 11.68 12.83 -4.21
C GLY A 540 12.21 13.48 -2.92
N ARG A 541 11.36 14.22 -2.21
CA ARG A 541 11.74 15.09 -1.07
C ARG A 541 12.53 14.42 0.07
N PRO A 542 12.18 13.21 0.55
CA PRO A 542 13.00 12.54 1.58
C PRO A 542 14.45 12.31 1.11
N ARG A 543 14.64 11.96 -0.17
CA ARG A 543 15.96 11.83 -0.79
C ARG A 543 16.68 13.17 -0.87
N GLU A 544 15.99 14.25 -1.25
CA GLU A 544 16.56 15.61 -1.33
C GLU A 544 17.13 16.05 0.01
N ARG A 545 16.34 15.98 1.10
CA ARG A 545 16.82 16.35 2.45
C ARG A 545 18.02 15.53 2.90
N ALA A 546 17.99 14.22 2.64
CA ALA A 546 19.11 13.35 2.99
C ALA A 546 20.39 13.74 2.24
N VAL A 547 20.28 14.06 0.94
CA VAL A 547 21.40 14.53 0.11
C VAL A 547 21.91 15.90 0.58
N GLU A 548 21.02 16.84 0.92
CA GLU A 548 21.40 18.15 1.44
C GLU A 548 22.16 18.05 2.76
N THR A 549 21.68 17.19 3.67
CA THR A 549 22.32 16.98 4.97
C THR A 549 23.70 16.34 4.79
N LEU A 550 23.82 15.31 3.93
CA LEU A 550 25.11 14.71 3.59
C LEU A 550 26.09 15.73 2.98
N ARG A 551 25.60 16.64 2.12
CA ARG A 551 26.41 17.70 1.53
C ARG A 551 26.95 18.65 2.59
N TRP A 552 26.10 19.11 3.51
CA TRP A 552 26.54 19.93 4.64
C TRP A 552 27.57 19.18 5.51
N MET A 553 27.31 17.93 5.88
CA MET A 553 28.24 17.12 6.69
C MET A 553 29.62 16.97 6.04
N SER A 554 29.69 16.84 4.71
CA SER A 554 30.97 16.70 4.00
C SER A 554 31.86 17.96 4.06
N ALA A 555 31.27 19.12 4.33
CA ALA A 555 31.95 20.40 4.41
C ALA A 555 32.16 20.91 5.86
N GLU A 556 31.55 20.26 6.84
CA GLU A 556 31.47 20.75 8.21
C GLU A 556 32.76 20.45 9.00
N ALA A 557 33.51 21.50 9.34
CA ALA A 557 34.88 21.40 9.85
C ALA A 557 35.00 20.76 11.25
N ARG A 558 33.93 20.79 12.06
CA ARG A 558 33.92 20.16 13.39
C ARG A 558 33.98 18.63 13.36
N PHE A 559 33.60 18.01 12.24
CA PHE A 559 33.68 16.56 12.09
C PHE A 559 35.05 16.11 11.59
N SER A 560 35.49 14.93 12.02
CA SER A 560 36.73 14.35 11.52
C SER A 560 36.71 14.18 10.00
N ARG A 561 37.93 14.06 9.45
CA ARG A 561 38.13 13.76 8.04
C ARG A 561 37.37 12.50 7.61
N ASP A 562 37.34 11.46 8.45
CA ASP A 562 36.67 10.19 8.16
C ASP A 562 35.16 10.37 7.96
N VAL A 563 34.51 11.18 8.81
CA VAL A 563 33.07 11.49 8.67
C VAL A 563 32.82 12.28 7.38
N ARG A 564 33.64 13.30 7.11
CA ARG A 564 33.51 14.14 5.91
C ARG A 564 33.72 13.34 4.62
N ASP A 565 34.74 12.49 4.59
CA ASP A 565 35.06 11.63 3.45
C ASP A 565 33.97 10.56 3.23
N ALA A 566 33.41 10.00 4.29
CA ALA A 566 32.28 9.08 4.21
C ALA A 566 31.04 9.76 3.61
N ALA A 567 30.68 10.96 4.10
CA ALA A 567 29.56 11.73 3.57
C ALA A 567 29.76 12.07 2.08
N ALA A 568 30.95 12.52 1.70
CA ALA A 568 31.31 12.79 0.30
C ALA A 568 31.24 11.54 -0.58
N GLN A 569 31.67 10.38 -0.08
CA GLN A 569 31.57 9.11 -0.79
C GLN A 569 30.11 8.71 -1.02
N TYR A 570 29.24 8.83 -0.02
CA TYR A 570 27.82 8.52 -0.15
C TYR A 570 27.11 9.45 -1.14
N LEU A 571 27.43 10.75 -1.14
CA LEU A 571 26.90 11.69 -2.14
C LEU A 571 27.21 11.25 -3.57
N ARG A 572 28.46 10.84 -3.83
CA ARG A 572 28.87 10.32 -5.15
C ARG A 572 28.09 9.06 -5.54
N ARG A 573 27.73 8.21 -4.59
CA ARG A 573 26.94 6.99 -4.82
C ARG A 573 25.44 7.25 -5.00
N VAL A 574 24.90 8.32 -4.43
CA VAL A 574 23.49 8.72 -4.62
C VAL A 574 23.28 9.44 -5.95
N ALA A 575 24.32 10.08 -6.49
CA ALA A 575 24.28 10.73 -7.79
C ALA A 575 24.37 9.76 -8.99
N ARG A 576 24.80 8.51 -8.75
CA ARG A 576 24.79 7.41 -9.72
C ARG A 576 23.51 6.59 -9.56
#